data_AF-A0A8H7QYX4-F1
#
_entry.id   AF-A0A8H7QYX4-F1
#
_cell.length_a   1.000
_cell.length_b   1.000
_cell.length_c   1.000
_cell.angle_alpha   90.00
_cell.angle_beta   90.00
_cell.angle_gamma   90.00
#
_symmetry.space_group_name_H-M   'P 1'
#
loop_
_entity.id
_entity.type
_entity.pdbx_description
1 polymer ?
#
loop_
_entity_poly.entity_id
_entity_poly.type
_entity_poly.pdbx_seq_one_letter_code
_entity_poly.pdbx_strand_id
1 'polypeptide(L)'
;MISYISTIDTEEKEDKYDLVDDILSASNYYEALGLPDDSSFDEIRRAYIRKSRMCHPDKFVPPYPKATESFQVLSTAYNTLSQPTKKLTYDTHQRSGLDQYTNFCSEDNAVDIFQQVIRQLYIEIMEGEFQTLRTVISETLNPNIYKYAMNETNRLIHINDDILSIAEVGFLKIRDILLTSQKYYTIIQFELLRLYDLQDEIRNLSYFDVWRRLTLSVSMAKLVLRIPLLINSAIKQENDIPTWLDEHNDRSGLLGYQIEYGLEKAISLFESSEEYASSWCNNNPDTTLYN
;
A
#
# COMPACT_ATOMS: atom_id res chain seq x y z
N MET A 1 35.47 -25.08 -53.07
CA MET A 1 35.91 -24.27 -51.92
C MET A 1 35.03 -23.05 -51.67
N ILE A 2 34.27 -22.54 -52.65
CA ILE A 2 33.42 -21.34 -52.48
C ILE A 2 32.03 -21.67 -51.91
N SER A 3 31.46 -22.87 -52.13
CA SER A 3 30.14 -23.22 -51.57
C SER A 3 30.14 -23.62 -50.09
N TYR A 4 31.31 -23.85 -49.49
CA TYR A 4 31.42 -24.21 -48.06
C TYR A 4 31.51 -22.97 -47.16
N ILE A 5 31.88 -21.82 -47.73
CA ILE A 5 31.95 -20.54 -47.01
C ILE A 5 30.56 -19.89 -46.97
N SER A 6 29.77 -20.02 -48.03
CA SER A 6 28.39 -19.50 -48.06
C SER A 6 27.44 -20.23 -47.11
N THR A 7 27.68 -21.52 -46.81
CA THR A 7 26.87 -22.30 -45.87
C THR A 7 27.14 -21.92 -44.41
N ILE A 8 28.39 -21.57 -44.08
CA ILE A 8 28.78 -21.15 -42.73
C ILE A 8 28.19 -19.77 -42.39
N ASP A 9 28.20 -18.82 -43.34
CA ASP A 9 27.60 -17.49 -43.13
C ASP A 9 26.06 -17.50 -43.04
N THR A 10 25.40 -18.54 -43.57
CA THR A 10 23.95 -18.73 -43.44
C THR A 10 23.57 -19.43 -42.13
N GLU A 11 24.32 -20.45 -41.70
CA GLU A 11 24.13 -21.12 -40.40
C GLU A 11 24.33 -20.13 -39.24
N GLU A 12 25.41 -19.33 -39.28
CA GLU A 12 25.70 -18.36 -38.21
C GLU A 12 24.74 -17.15 -38.18
N LYS A 13 23.90 -16.99 -39.21
CA LYS A 13 22.82 -15.99 -39.26
C LYS A 13 21.51 -16.56 -38.74
N GLU A 14 21.16 -17.79 -39.09
CA GLU A 14 19.96 -18.49 -38.62
C GLU A 14 20.01 -18.68 -37.09
N ASP A 15 21.17 -19.09 -36.57
CA ASP A 15 21.43 -19.26 -35.13
C ASP A 15 21.20 -17.99 -34.28
N LYS A 16 21.34 -16.79 -34.86
CA LYS A 16 21.21 -15.51 -34.14
C LYS A 16 19.75 -15.08 -33.96
N TYR A 17 18.87 -15.43 -34.91
CA TYR A 17 17.44 -15.13 -34.81
C TYR A 17 16.74 -16.12 -33.88
N ASP A 18 17.12 -17.39 -33.96
CA ASP A 18 16.58 -18.45 -33.07
C ASP A 18 16.91 -18.16 -31.61
N LEU A 19 18.14 -17.71 -31.32
CA LEU A 19 18.53 -17.30 -29.97
C LEU A 19 17.69 -16.14 -29.42
N VAL A 20 17.26 -15.20 -30.25
CA VAL A 20 16.38 -14.09 -29.84
C VAL A 20 14.99 -14.60 -29.49
N ASP A 21 14.45 -15.52 -30.30
CA ASP A 21 13.13 -16.11 -30.05
C ASP A 21 13.15 -17.04 -28.82
N ASP A 22 14.23 -17.78 -28.60
CA ASP A 22 14.44 -18.61 -27.40
C ASP A 22 14.43 -17.75 -26.12
N ILE A 23 15.12 -16.60 -26.13
CA ILE A 23 15.17 -15.68 -24.98
C ILE A 23 13.78 -15.10 -24.67
N LEU A 24 12.97 -14.84 -25.70
CA LEU A 24 11.63 -14.30 -25.53
C LEU A 24 10.62 -15.37 -25.08
N SER A 25 10.86 -16.63 -25.42
CA SER A 25 10.01 -17.76 -24.99
C SER A 25 10.33 -18.29 -23.58
N ALA A 26 11.44 -17.85 -22.99
CA ALA A 26 11.89 -18.30 -21.69
C ALA A 26 10.89 -17.92 -20.58
N SER A 27 10.51 -18.89 -19.74
CA SER A 27 9.58 -18.68 -18.63
C SER A 27 10.27 -18.10 -17.38
N ASN A 28 11.59 -18.31 -17.27
CA ASN A 28 12.38 -17.93 -16.10
C ASN A 28 13.62 -17.08 -16.47
N TYR A 29 14.09 -16.23 -15.55
CA TYR A 29 15.30 -15.42 -15.77
C TYR A 29 16.58 -16.27 -15.90
N TYR A 30 16.63 -17.43 -15.24
CA TYR A 30 17.72 -18.39 -15.40
C TYR A 30 17.73 -19.02 -16.80
N GLU A 31 16.55 -19.37 -17.33
CA GLU A 31 16.37 -19.90 -18.68
C GLU A 31 16.70 -18.85 -19.75
N ALA A 32 16.25 -17.61 -19.57
CA ALA A 32 16.59 -16.48 -20.43
C ALA A 32 18.12 -16.26 -20.51
N LEU A 33 18.85 -16.49 -19.41
CA LEU A 33 20.32 -16.44 -19.39
C LEU A 33 21.01 -17.75 -19.81
N GLY A 34 20.26 -18.86 -19.93
CA GLY A 34 20.78 -20.18 -20.26
C GLY A 34 21.61 -20.80 -19.14
N LEU A 35 21.19 -20.60 -17.89
CA LEU A 35 21.87 -21.00 -16.67
C LEU A 35 20.95 -21.83 -15.77
N PRO A 36 21.50 -22.74 -14.94
CA PRO A 36 20.74 -23.41 -13.89
C PRO A 36 20.45 -22.45 -12.71
N ASP A 37 19.40 -22.73 -11.94
CA ASP A 37 18.97 -21.92 -10.78
C ASP A 37 20.06 -21.74 -9.70
N ASP A 38 20.97 -22.72 -9.58
CA ASP A 38 22.09 -22.71 -8.62
C ASP A 38 23.34 -21.97 -9.12
N SER A 39 23.21 -21.15 -10.16
CA SER A 39 24.36 -20.43 -10.75
C SER A 39 24.94 -19.36 -9.83
N SER A 40 26.27 -19.26 -9.83
CA SER A 40 27.01 -18.22 -9.12
C SER A 40 26.88 -16.85 -9.82
N PHE A 41 27.06 -15.76 -9.07
CA PHE A 41 27.03 -14.39 -9.62
C PHE A 41 28.04 -14.18 -10.76
N ASP A 42 29.21 -14.82 -10.68
CA ASP A 42 30.23 -14.76 -11.74
C ASP A 42 29.80 -15.51 -13.01
N GLU A 43 28.96 -16.53 -12.89
CA GLU A 43 28.39 -17.26 -14.03
C GLU A 43 27.26 -16.47 -14.68
N ILE A 44 26.38 -15.89 -13.87
CA ILE A 44 25.31 -14.97 -14.30
C ILE A 44 25.90 -13.80 -15.10
N ARG A 45 26.96 -13.17 -14.59
CA ARG A 45 27.65 -12.08 -15.29
C ARG A 45 28.28 -12.52 -16.60
N ARG A 46 28.95 -13.67 -16.63
CA ARG A 46 29.58 -14.19 -17.86
C ARG A 46 28.54 -14.56 -18.91
N ALA A 47 27.42 -15.18 -18.51
CA ALA A 47 26.33 -15.54 -19.41
C ALA A 47 25.65 -14.29 -20.01
N TYR A 48 25.36 -13.29 -19.17
CA TYR A 48 24.82 -12.01 -19.62
C TYR A 48 25.73 -11.34 -20.65
N ILE A 49 27.03 -11.20 -20.37
CA ILE A 49 27.97 -10.57 -21.32
C ILE A 49 28.02 -11.33 -22.65
N ARG A 50 27.93 -12.66 -22.61
CA ARG A 50 27.95 -13.50 -23.82
C ARG A 50 26.67 -13.31 -24.65
N LYS A 51 25.49 -13.47 -24.04
CA LYS A 51 24.19 -13.34 -24.73
C LYS A 51 23.92 -11.92 -25.19
N SER A 52 24.22 -10.91 -24.37
CA SER A 52 24.04 -9.49 -24.75
C SER A 52 24.92 -9.06 -25.92
N ARG A 53 26.10 -9.68 -26.11
CA ARG A 53 26.93 -9.47 -27.30
C ARG A 53 26.36 -10.14 -28.55
N MET A 54 25.54 -11.17 -28.40
CA MET A 54 24.90 -11.89 -29.51
C MET A 54 23.59 -11.20 -29.91
N CYS A 55 22.79 -10.75 -28.93
CA CYS A 55 21.50 -10.08 -29.10
C CYS A 55 21.59 -8.55 -29.28
N HIS A 56 22.78 -7.97 -29.43
CA HIS A 56 22.91 -6.51 -29.50
C HIS A 56 22.20 -5.98 -30.78
N PRO A 57 21.31 -4.97 -30.67
CA PRO A 57 20.49 -4.51 -31.80
C PRO A 57 21.32 -4.00 -32.99
N ASP A 58 22.52 -3.47 -32.72
CA ASP A 58 23.49 -3.02 -33.75
C ASP A 58 24.02 -4.14 -34.67
N LYS A 59 23.88 -5.41 -34.27
CA LYS A 59 24.34 -6.56 -35.06
C LYS A 59 23.29 -7.11 -36.02
N PHE A 60 22.04 -6.63 -35.97
CA PHE A 60 20.96 -7.09 -36.82
C PHE A 60 20.73 -6.11 -37.97
N VAL A 61 21.11 -6.53 -39.18
CA VAL A 61 20.83 -5.82 -40.42
C VAL A 61 20.11 -6.80 -41.36
N PRO A 62 18.81 -6.63 -41.63
CA PRO A 62 17.93 -5.50 -41.29
C PRO A 62 17.53 -5.41 -39.79
N PRO A 63 17.04 -4.25 -39.31
CA PRO A 63 16.66 -4.04 -37.92
C PRO A 63 15.58 -5.03 -37.47
N TYR A 64 15.81 -5.72 -36.36
CA TYR A 64 14.89 -6.71 -35.80
C TYR A 64 14.33 -6.20 -34.45
N PRO A 65 13.03 -5.83 -34.36
CA PRO A 65 12.44 -5.29 -33.13
C PRO A 65 12.58 -6.22 -31.91
N LYS A 66 12.44 -7.54 -32.15
CA LYS A 66 12.58 -8.56 -31.10
C LYS A 66 14.01 -8.65 -30.53
N ALA A 67 15.04 -8.20 -31.26
CA ALA A 67 16.39 -8.12 -30.71
C ALA A 67 16.48 -7.08 -29.57
N THR A 68 15.76 -5.95 -29.70
CA THR A 68 15.66 -4.95 -28.63
C THR A 68 14.92 -5.51 -27.43
N GLU A 69 13.82 -6.24 -27.65
CA GLU A 69 13.02 -6.86 -26.60
C GLU A 69 13.80 -7.93 -25.84
N SER A 70 14.45 -8.86 -26.54
CA SER A 70 15.30 -9.89 -25.92
C SER A 70 16.48 -9.30 -25.14
N PHE A 71 17.07 -8.19 -25.64
CA PHE A 71 18.11 -7.48 -24.92
C PHE A 71 17.60 -6.85 -23.61
N GLN A 72 16.39 -6.28 -23.61
CA GLN A 72 15.74 -5.76 -22.40
C GLN A 72 15.46 -6.87 -21.39
N VAL A 73 14.98 -8.03 -21.86
CA VAL A 73 14.75 -9.22 -21.03
C VAL A 73 16.06 -9.69 -20.38
N LEU A 74 17.15 -9.81 -21.15
CA LEU A 74 18.48 -10.16 -20.63
C LEU A 74 19.00 -9.17 -19.58
N SER A 75 18.81 -7.86 -19.81
CA SER A 75 19.23 -6.83 -18.87
C SER A 75 18.48 -6.91 -17.55
N THR A 76 17.17 -7.16 -17.62
CA THR A 76 16.29 -7.32 -16.46
C THR A 76 16.64 -8.58 -15.66
N ALA A 77 16.88 -9.69 -16.35
CA ALA A 77 17.31 -10.95 -15.75
C ALA A 77 18.64 -10.76 -15.00
N TYR A 78 19.62 -10.11 -15.62
CA TYR A 78 20.90 -9.80 -14.98
C TYR A 78 20.74 -8.87 -13.76
N ASN A 79 19.96 -7.80 -13.86
CA ASN A 79 19.77 -6.86 -12.74
C ASN A 79 19.09 -7.51 -11.52
N THR A 80 18.17 -8.44 -11.76
CA THR A 80 17.46 -9.17 -10.70
C THR A 80 18.38 -10.21 -10.05
N LEU A 81 19.08 -11.01 -10.86
CA LEU A 81 19.90 -12.12 -10.36
C LEU A 81 21.30 -11.69 -9.88
N SER A 82 21.77 -10.50 -10.29
CA SER A 82 23.07 -9.96 -9.88
C SER A 82 23.10 -9.50 -8.42
N GLN A 83 21.95 -9.15 -7.82
CA GLN A 83 21.89 -8.67 -6.44
C GLN A 83 21.36 -9.76 -5.51
N PRO A 84 22.05 -10.07 -4.41
CA PRO A 84 21.67 -11.19 -3.52
C PRO A 84 20.26 -11.01 -2.92
N THR A 85 19.88 -9.79 -2.58
CA THR A 85 18.55 -9.46 -2.04
C THR A 85 17.44 -9.67 -3.08
N LYS A 86 17.67 -9.22 -4.32
CA LYS A 86 16.70 -9.38 -5.42
C LYS A 86 16.59 -10.82 -5.91
N LYS A 87 17.70 -11.56 -5.96
CA LYS A 87 17.75 -13.00 -6.26
C LYS A 87 16.92 -13.78 -5.25
N LEU A 88 17.13 -13.56 -3.94
CA LEU A 88 16.38 -14.23 -2.88
C LEU A 88 14.87 -14.00 -3.00
N THR A 89 14.48 -12.75 -3.30
CA THR A 89 13.08 -12.36 -3.49
C THR A 89 12.49 -13.11 -4.68
N TYR A 90 13.16 -13.07 -5.84
CA TYR A 90 12.76 -13.78 -7.04
C TYR A 90 12.60 -15.29 -6.84
N ASP A 91 13.60 -15.95 -6.22
CA ASP A 91 13.57 -17.40 -5.96
C ASP A 91 12.43 -17.80 -5.00
N THR A 92 12.10 -16.92 -4.04
CA THR A 92 11.00 -17.14 -3.08
C THR A 92 9.63 -17.00 -3.76
N HIS A 93 9.49 -16.03 -4.67
CA HIS A 93 8.26 -15.83 -5.45
C HIS A 93 8.00 -16.99 -6.43
N GLN A 94 9.03 -17.45 -7.14
CA GLN A 94 8.94 -18.58 -8.07
C GLN A 94 8.48 -19.88 -7.38
N ARG A 95 8.95 -20.15 -6.15
CA ARG A 95 8.55 -21.35 -5.38
C ARG A 95 7.13 -21.31 -4.84
N SER A 96 6.54 -20.12 -4.71
CA SER A 96 5.25 -19.95 -4.02
C SER A 96 4.05 -20.11 -4.96
N GLY A 97 4.24 -20.28 -6.27
CA GLY A 97 3.15 -20.48 -7.24
C GLY A 97 2.11 -19.36 -7.27
N LEU A 98 2.42 -18.22 -6.65
CA LEU A 98 1.64 -17.00 -6.69
C LEU A 98 2.01 -16.29 -7.99
N ASP A 99 1.38 -16.71 -9.09
CA ASP A 99 1.38 -16.03 -10.39
C ASP A 99 0.63 -14.70 -10.29
N GLN A 100 1.14 -13.80 -9.48
CA GLN A 100 0.95 -12.38 -9.67
C GLN A 100 2.32 -11.76 -9.50
N TYR A 101 2.71 -10.98 -10.51
CA TYR A 101 3.76 -9.97 -10.47
C TYR A 101 5.13 -10.31 -11.11
N THR A 102 5.17 -10.66 -12.41
CA THR A 102 6.29 -10.20 -13.29
C THR A 102 5.87 -10.03 -14.76
N ASN A 103 5.83 -8.76 -15.20
CA ASN A 103 6.31 -8.18 -16.47
C ASN A 103 5.75 -8.59 -17.84
N PHE A 104 5.38 -7.59 -18.66
CA PHE A 104 5.72 -7.50 -20.09
C PHE A 104 5.56 -6.07 -20.62
N CYS A 105 6.61 -5.33 -20.97
CA CYS A 105 6.51 -4.05 -21.69
C CYS A 105 5.49 -4.10 -22.87
N SER A 106 4.30 -3.58 -22.61
CA SER A 106 3.27 -3.12 -23.55
C SER A 106 2.83 -1.74 -23.06
N GLU A 107 2.18 -0.92 -23.87
CA GLU A 107 1.70 0.43 -23.46
C GLU A 107 0.90 0.42 -22.14
N ASP A 108 0.25 -0.70 -21.82
CA ASP A 108 -0.45 -0.96 -20.55
C ASP A 108 0.48 -1.04 -19.31
N ASN A 109 1.79 -1.28 -19.49
CA ASN A 109 2.74 -1.48 -18.38
C ASN A 109 3.28 -0.17 -17.83
N ALA A 110 3.34 0.89 -18.64
CA ALA A 110 3.70 2.21 -18.11
C ALA A 110 2.67 2.67 -17.06
N VAL A 111 1.39 2.33 -17.28
CA VAL A 111 0.31 2.59 -16.34
C VAL A 111 0.47 1.71 -15.09
N ASP A 112 0.76 0.43 -15.23
CA ASP A 112 0.94 -0.48 -14.10
C ASP A 112 2.19 -0.14 -13.25
N ILE A 113 3.30 0.22 -13.90
CA ILE A 113 4.52 0.71 -13.22
C ILE A 113 4.23 2.01 -12.48
N PHE A 114 3.50 2.94 -13.12
CA PHE A 114 3.10 4.19 -12.49
C PHE A 114 2.17 3.96 -11.29
N GLN A 115 1.19 3.08 -11.42
CA GLN A 115 0.32 2.67 -10.33
C GLN A 115 1.10 2.05 -9.18
N GLN A 116 2.10 1.22 -9.46
CA GLN A 116 2.96 0.62 -8.45
C GLN A 116 3.82 1.66 -7.74
N VAL A 117 4.38 2.63 -8.45
CA VAL A 117 5.15 3.74 -7.85
C VAL A 117 4.25 4.62 -6.99
N ILE A 118 3.03 4.93 -7.45
CA ILE A 118 2.04 5.67 -6.64
C ILE A 118 1.69 4.89 -5.38
N ARG A 119 1.45 3.58 -5.51
CA ARG A 119 1.11 2.73 -4.37
C ARG A 119 2.25 2.68 -3.35
N GLN A 120 3.48 2.58 -3.83
CA GLN A 120 4.67 2.61 -2.99
C GLN A 120 4.81 3.96 -2.28
N LEU A 121 4.64 5.08 -2.99
CA LEU A 121 4.64 6.42 -2.41
C LEU A 121 3.54 6.59 -1.35
N TYR A 122 2.34 6.06 -1.61
CA TYR A 122 1.24 6.09 -0.66
C TYR A 122 1.60 5.32 0.62
N ILE A 123 2.13 4.10 0.51
CA ILE A 123 2.56 3.30 1.67
C ILE A 123 3.62 4.05 2.47
N GLU A 124 4.64 4.58 1.80
CA GLU A 124 5.72 5.36 2.40
C GLU A 124 5.23 6.61 3.14
N ILE A 125 4.30 7.35 2.54
CA ILE A 125 3.65 8.49 3.20
C ILE A 125 2.88 8.04 4.44
N MET A 126 2.20 6.89 4.40
CA MET A 126 1.46 6.34 5.53
C MET A 126 2.37 5.79 6.63
N GLU A 127 3.53 5.25 6.28
CA GLU A 127 4.54 4.74 7.22
C GLU A 127 5.43 5.88 7.76
N GLY A 128 5.46 7.03 7.08
CA GLY A 128 6.31 8.18 7.42
C GLY A 128 7.75 8.06 6.93
N GLU A 129 8.01 7.13 6.01
CA GLU A 129 9.31 6.91 5.41
C GLU A 129 9.35 7.54 4.02
N PHE A 130 10.03 8.68 3.85
CA PHE A 130 10.03 9.40 2.57
C PHE A 130 11.16 8.99 1.61
N GLN A 131 11.66 7.76 1.69
CA GLN A 131 12.88 7.36 0.97
C GLN A 131 12.71 7.40 -0.55
N THR A 132 11.57 6.95 -1.09
CA THR A 132 11.29 6.99 -2.53
C THR A 132 10.98 8.41 -2.98
N LEU A 133 10.32 9.23 -2.15
CA LEU A 133 10.13 10.65 -2.44
C LEU A 133 11.49 11.38 -2.51
N ARG A 134 12.36 11.15 -1.52
CA ARG A 134 13.75 11.65 -1.51
C ARG A 134 14.52 11.14 -2.71
N THR A 135 14.38 9.88 -3.08
CA THR A 135 15.07 9.28 -4.24
C THR A 135 14.55 9.87 -5.54
N VAL A 136 13.24 9.95 -5.76
CA VAL A 136 12.66 10.55 -6.98
C VAL A 136 13.04 12.02 -7.10
N ILE A 137 12.96 12.81 -6.03
CA ILE A 137 13.33 14.22 -6.06
C ILE A 137 14.84 14.39 -6.20
N SER A 138 15.65 13.60 -5.48
CA SER A 138 17.11 13.69 -5.59
C SER A 138 17.63 13.13 -6.91
N GLU A 139 17.02 12.11 -7.52
CA GLU A 139 17.34 11.53 -8.83
C GLU A 139 16.94 12.47 -9.96
N THR A 140 15.75 13.09 -9.88
CA THR A 140 15.33 14.15 -10.81
C THR A 140 16.16 15.42 -10.68
N LEU A 141 16.74 15.67 -9.50
CA LEU A 141 17.76 16.71 -9.27
C LEU A 141 19.21 16.19 -9.34
N ASN A 142 19.48 14.91 -9.63
CA ASN A 142 20.84 14.35 -9.60
C ASN A 142 21.56 14.73 -10.90
N PRO A 143 22.57 15.60 -10.86
CA PRO A 143 23.03 16.30 -12.04
C PRO A 143 24.13 15.53 -12.77
N ASN A 144 24.14 14.19 -12.84
CA ASN A 144 25.15 13.53 -13.68
C ASN A 144 24.92 13.76 -15.20
N ILE A 145 23.83 14.43 -15.58
CA ILE A 145 23.60 15.01 -16.92
C ILE A 145 23.78 16.55 -16.94
N TYR A 146 23.66 17.28 -15.83
CA TYR A 146 23.81 18.76 -15.78
C TYR A 146 25.15 19.27 -15.20
N LYS A 147 25.98 18.38 -14.65
CA LYS A 147 27.28 18.71 -14.03
C LYS A 147 28.32 19.23 -15.02
N TYR A 148 28.15 19.00 -16.31
CA TYR A 148 29.01 19.58 -17.35
C TYR A 148 28.56 20.98 -17.83
N ALA A 149 27.39 21.48 -17.39
CA ALA A 149 26.82 22.72 -17.92
C ALA A 149 26.76 23.88 -16.91
N MET A 150 26.80 23.64 -15.60
CA MET A 150 26.70 24.72 -14.61
C MET A 150 27.69 24.56 -13.46
N ASN A 151 28.94 24.88 -13.75
CA ASN A 151 29.95 25.18 -12.74
C ASN A 151 30.39 26.62 -13.00
N GLU A 152 29.72 27.58 -12.36
CA GLU A 152 30.23 28.93 -12.00
C GLU A 152 29.13 29.90 -11.49
N THR A 153 27.83 29.60 -11.63
CA THR A 153 26.77 30.61 -11.35
C THR A 153 25.64 30.25 -10.38
N ASN A 154 25.66 29.14 -9.63
CA ASN A 154 24.55 28.87 -8.72
C ASN A 154 24.98 28.38 -7.34
N ARG A 155 25.09 29.36 -6.43
CA ARG A 155 24.89 29.24 -4.98
C ARG A 155 23.43 28.84 -4.61
N LEU A 156 22.65 28.37 -5.58
CA LEU A 156 21.18 28.27 -5.62
C LEU A 156 20.66 26.82 -5.51
N ILE A 157 21.55 25.82 -5.38
CA ILE A 157 21.16 24.39 -5.31
C ILE A 157 20.97 23.92 -3.85
N HIS A 158 21.31 24.75 -2.86
CA HIS A 158 20.88 24.52 -1.46
C HIS A 158 19.36 24.69 -1.25
N ILE A 159 18.61 25.07 -2.28
CA ILE A 159 17.16 25.27 -2.25
C ILE A 159 16.38 23.94 -2.05
N ASN A 160 17.02 22.77 -2.24
CA ASN A 160 16.28 21.51 -2.33
C ASN A 160 16.04 20.77 -0.99
N ASP A 161 16.90 20.92 0.01
CA ASP A 161 16.75 20.18 1.29
C ASP A 161 15.72 20.83 2.23
N ASP A 162 15.69 22.17 2.28
CA ASP A 162 14.75 22.90 3.13
C ASP A 162 13.31 22.73 2.63
N ILE A 163 13.09 22.79 1.31
CA ILE A 163 11.76 22.59 0.69
C ILE A 163 11.29 21.14 0.90
N LEU A 164 12.21 20.18 0.76
CA LEU A 164 11.91 18.77 1.00
C LEU A 164 11.52 18.52 2.45
N SER A 165 12.24 19.12 3.40
CA SER A 165 11.90 19.02 4.83
C SER A 165 10.53 19.61 5.15
N ILE A 166 10.15 20.73 4.52
CA ILE A 166 8.82 21.35 4.68
C ILE A 166 7.74 20.43 4.10
N ALA A 167 7.99 19.83 2.93
CA ALA A 167 7.07 18.89 2.31
C ALA A 167 6.86 17.64 3.18
N GLU A 168 7.94 17.06 3.72
CA GLU A 168 7.87 15.91 4.64
C GLU A 168 7.06 16.22 5.89
N VAL A 169 7.32 17.38 6.51
CA VAL A 169 6.51 17.85 7.65
C VAL A 169 5.04 17.99 7.25
N GLY A 170 4.75 18.52 6.06
CA GLY A 170 3.39 18.58 5.53
C GLY A 170 2.73 17.21 5.37
N PHE A 171 3.45 16.23 4.82
CA PHE A 171 2.93 14.86 4.65
C PHE A 171 2.74 14.14 5.98
N LEU A 172 3.66 14.27 6.93
CA LEU A 172 3.50 13.70 8.27
C LEU A 172 2.23 14.23 8.94
N LYS A 173 1.98 15.53 8.82
CA LYS A 173 0.77 16.15 9.35
C LYS A 173 -0.51 15.62 8.72
N ILE A 174 -0.52 15.43 7.39
CA ILE A 174 -1.67 14.84 6.67
C ILE A 174 -1.86 13.38 7.07
N ARG A 175 -0.77 12.61 7.20
CA ARG A 175 -0.78 11.23 7.66
C ARG A 175 -1.42 11.13 9.04
N ASP A 176 -1.01 11.97 9.98
CA ASP A 176 -1.55 11.93 11.34
C ASP A 176 -3.06 12.17 11.32
N ILE A 177 -3.54 13.16 10.55
CA ILE A 177 -4.99 13.40 10.35
C ILE A 177 -5.70 12.17 9.76
N LEU A 178 -5.10 11.49 8.78
CA LEU A 178 -5.68 10.31 8.13
C LEU A 178 -5.76 9.11 9.08
N LEU A 179 -4.69 8.84 9.84
CA LEU A 179 -4.66 7.75 10.82
C LEU A 179 -5.68 8.01 11.94
N THR A 180 -5.73 9.23 12.46
CA THR A 180 -6.69 9.64 13.48
C THR A 180 -8.13 9.53 12.95
N SER A 181 -8.38 9.92 11.70
CA SER A 181 -9.69 9.75 11.03
C SER A 181 -10.08 8.28 10.87
N GLN A 182 -9.13 7.41 10.51
CA GLN A 182 -9.36 5.97 10.37
C GLN A 182 -9.76 5.34 11.72
N LYS A 183 -9.14 5.76 12.82
CA LYS A 183 -9.51 5.31 14.17
C LYS A 183 -10.94 5.72 14.52
N TYR A 184 -11.32 6.97 14.27
CA TYR A 184 -12.70 7.42 14.51
C TYR A 184 -13.71 6.66 13.68
N TYR A 185 -13.39 6.42 12.40
CA TYR A 185 -14.24 5.60 11.54
C TYR A 185 -14.44 4.20 12.10
N THR A 186 -13.36 3.56 12.60
CA THR A 186 -13.43 2.22 13.18
C THR A 186 -14.32 2.19 14.44
N ILE A 187 -14.19 3.20 15.31
CA ILE A 187 -15.02 3.34 16.52
C ILE A 187 -16.50 3.50 16.13
N ILE A 188 -16.80 4.39 15.18
CA ILE A 188 -18.17 4.62 14.71
C ILE A 188 -18.74 3.35 14.08
N GLN A 189 -17.97 2.68 13.21
CA GLN A 189 -18.40 1.46 12.53
C GLN A 189 -18.77 0.37 13.54
N PHE A 190 -17.97 0.20 14.60
CA PHE A 190 -18.25 -0.78 15.65
C PHE A 190 -19.57 -0.49 16.39
N GLU A 191 -19.80 0.76 16.78
CA GLU A 191 -21.04 1.14 17.46
C GLU A 191 -22.26 1.06 16.51
N LEU A 192 -22.10 1.39 15.22
CA LEU A 192 -23.16 1.21 14.21
C LEU A 192 -23.55 -0.25 14.02
N LEU A 193 -22.57 -1.17 14.00
CA LEU A 193 -22.84 -2.61 13.95
C LEU A 193 -23.64 -3.06 15.19
N ARG A 194 -23.29 -2.55 16.37
CA ARG A 194 -24.04 -2.87 17.60
C ARG A 194 -25.45 -2.29 17.61
N LEU A 195 -25.67 -1.09 17.04
CA LEU A 195 -27.03 -0.57 16.81
C LEU A 195 -27.83 -1.47 15.89
N TYR A 196 -27.20 -1.97 14.83
CA TYR A 196 -27.84 -2.88 13.89
C TYR A 196 -28.27 -4.19 14.56
N ASP A 197 -27.40 -4.79 15.39
CA ASP A 197 -27.73 -6.02 16.13
C ASP A 197 -28.89 -5.80 17.11
N LEU A 198 -28.90 -4.68 17.84
CA LEU A 198 -30.01 -4.32 18.75
C LEU A 198 -31.32 -4.09 17.98
N GLN A 199 -31.25 -3.45 16.82
CA GLN A 199 -32.41 -3.24 15.97
C GLN A 199 -32.97 -4.57 15.43
N ASP A 200 -32.09 -5.50 15.05
CA ASP A 200 -32.48 -6.84 14.61
C ASP A 200 -33.15 -7.63 15.75
N GLU A 201 -32.62 -7.54 16.96
CA GLU A 201 -33.23 -8.17 18.14
C GLU A 201 -34.64 -7.62 18.39
N ILE A 202 -34.84 -6.29 18.34
CA ILE A 202 -36.18 -5.67 18.48
C ILE A 202 -37.13 -6.14 17.38
N ARG A 203 -36.64 -6.29 16.15
CA ARG A 203 -37.45 -6.73 15.00
C ARG A 203 -37.93 -8.17 15.18
N ASN A 204 -37.08 -9.03 15.75
CA ASN A 204 -37.37 -10.46 15.92
C ASN A 204 -38.19 -10.78 17.17
N LEU A 205 -38.39 -9.81 18.07
CA LEU A 205 -39.22 -9.99 19.28
C LEU A 205 -40.72 -9.95 18.99
N SER A 206 -41.49 -10.67 19.82
CA SER A 206 -42.96 -10.59 19.79
C SER A 206 -43.43 -9.17 20.06
N TYR A 207 -44.57 -8.79 19.47
CA TYR A 207 -45.19 -7.47 19.71
C TYR A 207 -45.55 -7.27 21.18
N PHE A 208 -45.92 -8.36 21.87
CA PHE A 208 -46.37 -8.33 23.27
C PHE A 208 -45.22 -8.28 24.30
N ASP A 209 -43.97 -8.45 23.87
CA ASP A 209 -42.78 -8.32 24.73
C ASP A 209 -42.41 -6.83 24.99
N VAL A 210 -43.36 -6.07 25.52
CA VAL A 210 -43.25 -4.61 25.71
C VAL A 210 -42.05 -4.24 26.57
N TRP A 211 -41.81 -4.99 27.65
CA TRP A 211 -40.69 -4.72 28.56
C TRP A 211 -39.33 -4.95 27.92
N ARG A 212 -39.16 -6.05 27.18
CA ARG A 212 -37.90 -6.34 26.47
C ARG A 212 -37.65 -5.34 25.34
N ARG A 213 -38.70 -4.95 24.61
CA ARG A 213 -38.64 -3.89 23.59
C ARG A 213 -38.23 -2.55 24.20
N LEU A 214 -38.76 -2.20 25.36
CA LEU A 214 -38.41 -0.95 26.06
C LEU A 214 -36.95 -0.95 26.50
N THR A 215 -36.47 -2.04 27.10
CA THR A 215 -35.06 -2.18 27.52
C THR A 215 -34.12 -2.07 26.32
N LEU A 216 -34.39 -2.75 25.21
CA LEU A 216 -33.57 -2.66 24.00
C LEU A 216 -33.62 -1.26 23.35
N SER A 217 -34.78 -0.58 23.39
CA SER A 217 -34.93 0.78 22.88
C SER A 217 -34.12 1.79 23.71
N VAL A 218 -34.11 1.62 25.03
CA VAL A 218 -33.25 2.40 25.94
C VAL A 218 -31.77 2.11 25.67
N SER A 219 -31.41 0.85 25.48
CA SER A 219 -30.04 0.45 25.15
C SER A 219 -29.56 1.06 23.82
N MET A 220 -30.44 1.07 22.81
CA MET A 220 -30.19 1.71 21.52
C MET A 220 -29.98 3.22 21.67
N ALA A 221 -30.84 3.91 22.43
CA ALA A 221 -30.70 5.35 22.70
C ALA A 221 -29.39 5.66 23.45
N LYS A 222 -29.02 4.85 24.44
CA LYS A 222 -27.75 4.96 25.17
C LYS A 222 -26.56 4.82 24.23
N LEU A 223 -26.61 3.87 23.31
CA LEU A 223 -25.53 3.59 22.38
C LEU A 223 -25.34 4.73 21.36
N VAL A 224 -26.43 5.34 20.89
CA VAL A 224 -26.37 6.57 20.06
C VAL A 224 -25.70 7.73 20.81
N LEU A 225 -26.05 7.95 22.08
CA LEU A 225 -25.45 9.01 22.90
C LEU A 225 -23.99 8.73 23.28
N ARG A 226 -23.57 7.47 23.25
CA ARG A 226 -22.20 7.05 23.54
C ARG A 226 -21.23 7.33 22.40
N ILE A 227 -21.67 7.28 21.14
CA ILE A 227 -20.84 7.55 19.94
C ILE A 227 -20.06 8.88 20.05
N PRO A 228 -20.70 10.05 20.27
CA PRO A 228 -19.97 11.31 20.36
C PRO A 228 -18.99 11.35 21.54
N LEU A 229 -19.32 10.70 22.66
CA LEU A 229 -18.42 10.62 23.82
C LEU A 229 -17.20 9.74 23.55
N LEU A 230 -17.36 8.61 22.85
CA LEU A 230 -16.23 7.75 22.49
C LEU A 230 -15.26 8.47 21.57
N ILE A 231 -15.77 9.21 20.59
CA ILE A 231 -14.95 10.05 19.71
C ILE A 231 -14.24 11.13 20.52
N ASN A 232 -14.95 11.83 21.41
CA ASN A 232 -14.37 12.85 22.28
C ASN A 232 -13.30 12.28 23.21
N SER A 233 -13.49 11.07 23.75
CA SER A 233 -12.50 10.39 24.58
C SER A 233 -11.29 9.90 23.79
N ALA A 234 -11.49 9.46 22.54
CA ALA A 234 -10.42 9.06 21.64
C ALA A 234 -9.55 10.28 21.25
N ILE A 235 -10.19 11.43 21.00
CA ILE A 235 -9.51 12.72 20.80
C ILE A 235 -8.69 13.12 22.04
N LYS A 236 -9.21 12.90 23.25
CA LYS A 236 -8.52 13.28 24.50
C LYS A 236 -7.40 12.32 24.92
N GLN A 237 -7.53 11.03 24.64
CA GLN A 237 -6.47 10.04 24.91
C GLN A 237 -5.29 10.21 23.96
N GLU A 238 -5.58 10.60 22.73
CA GLU A 238 -4.60 10.82 21.68
C GLU A 238 -4.17 12.30 21.69
N ASN A 239 -3.21 12.66 22.56
CA ASN A 239 -2.46 13.92 22.48
C ASN A 239 -1.58 14.02 21.19
N ASP A 240 -1.99 13.35 20.10
CA ASP A 240 -1.49 13.53 18.74
C ASP A 240 -2.45 14.42 17.94
N ILE A 241 -3.10 15.40 18.58
CA ILE A 241 -3.54 16.57 17.81
C ILE A 241 -2.23 17.17 17.29
N PRO A 242 -2.00 17.20 15.98
CA PRO A 242 -0.74 17.68 15.45
C PRO A 242 -0.44 19.06 16.03
N THR A 243 0.74 19.28 16.62
CA THR A 243 1.12 20.43 17.47
C THR A 243 0.88 21.82 16.83
N TRP A 244 0.57 21.88 15.55
CA TRP A 244 0.29 23.05 14.72
C TRP A 244 -1.20 23.34 14.50
N LEU A 245 -2.10 22.47 14.97
CA LEU A 245 -3.55 22.70 15.08
C LEU A 245 -3.96 23.20 16.47
N ASP A 246 -3.02 23.19 17.43
CA ASP A 246 -3.27 23.50 18.84
C ASP A 246 -2.71 24.90 19.21
N GLU A 247 -3.24 25.95 18.60
CA GLU A 247 -2.98 27.34 19.05
C GLU A 247 -3.83 27.71 20.29
N HIS A 248 -4.79 26.86 20.66
CA HIS A 248 -5.69 27.06 21.78
C HIS A 248 -5.74 25.77 22.61
N ASN A 249 -4.78 25.64 23.52
CA ASN A 249 -4.67 24.62 24.57
C ASN A 249 -5.90 24.60 25.48
N ASP A 250 -7.02 24.11 24.94
CA ASP A 250 -8.22 23.79 25.67
C ASP A 250 -8.34 22.27 25.62
N ARG A 251 -7.86 21.63 26.70
CA ARG A 251 -7.89 20.17 26.95
C ARG A 251 -9.31 19.57 27.01
N SER A 252 -10.30 20.31 26.54
CA SER A 252 -11.73 20.05 26.69
C SER A 252 -12.28 19.13 25.58
N GLY A 253 -11.45 18.75 24.59
CA GLY A 253 -11.87 17.90 23.47
C GLY A 253 -12.84 18.63 22.53
N LEU A 254 -13.35 17.94 21.50
CA LEU A 254 -14.23 18.54 20.49
C LEU A 254 -15.57 19.03 21.06
N LEU A 255 -16.11 18.33 22.06
CA LEU A 255 -17.45 18.62 22.59
C LEU A 255 -17.45 19.70 23.67
N GLY A 256 -16.31 19.99 24.29
CA GLY A 256 -16.25 20.85 25.46
C GLY A 256 -16.90 20.22 26.72
N TYR A 257 -16.57 20.77 27.89
CA TYR A 257 -16.96 20.20 29.19
C TYR A 257 -18.49 20.12 29.41
N GLN A 258 -19.23 21.15 28.98
CA GLN A 258 -20.68 21.22 29.25
C GLN A 258 -21.47 20.17 28.47
N ILE A 259 -21.13 19.94 27.21
CA ILE A 259 -21.82 18.97 26.35
C ILE A 259 -21.46 17.55 26.80
N GLU A 260 -20.18 17.30 27.08
CA GLU A 260 -19.71 16.02 27.61
C GLU A 260 -20.43 15.65 28.92
N TYR A 261 -20.44 16.56 29.90
CA TYR A 261 -21.12 16.36 31.17
C TYR A 261 -22.64 16.12 31.01
N GLY A 262 -23.27 16.83 30.07
CA GLY A 262 -24.68 16.65 29.75
C GLY A 262 -24.97 15.25 29.18
N LEU A 263 -24.12 14.78 28.26
CA LEU A 263 -24.21 13.46 27.64
C LEU A 263 -23.93 12.34 28.66
N GLU A 264 -22.91 12.49 29.50
CA GLU A 264 -22.61 11.53 30.58
C GLU A 264 -23.77 11.39 31.57
N LYS A 265 -24.41 12.52 31.94
CA LYS A 265 -25.63 12.49 32.76
C LYS A 265 -26.80 11.82 32.06
N ALA A 266 -26.98 12.06 30.77
CA ALA A 266 -28.04 11.39 30.02
C ALA A 266 -27.82 9.87 30.01
N ILE A 267 -26.59 9.42 29.78
CA ILE A 267 -26.24 7.99 29.82
C ILE A 267 -26.48 7.39 31.20
N SER A 268 -26.06 8.04 32.28
CA SER A 268 -26.27 7.50 33.63
C SER A 268 -27.74 7.39 34.03
N LEU A 269 -28.59 8.30 33.53
CA LEU A 269 -30.05 8.18 33.65
C LEU A 269 -30.59 6.94 32.91
N PHE A 270 -30.09 6.68 31.69
CA PHE A 270 -30.48 5.49 30.94
C PHE A 270 -29.98 4.19 31.59
N GLU A 271 -28.76 4.17 32.14
CA GLU A 271 -28.23 3.02 32.90
C GLU A 271 -29.06 2.73 34.14
N SER A 272 -29.41 3.76 34.90
CA SER A 272 -30.33 3.62 36.04
C SER A 272 -31.66 3.00 35.58
N SER A 273 -32.21 3.45 34.45
CA SER A 273 -33.48 2.91 33.93
C SER A 273 -33.39 1.45 33.47
N GLU A 274 -32.26 1.01 32.90
CA GLU A 274 -32.00 -0.40 32.55
C GLU A 274 -31.91 -1.28 33.81
N GLU A 275 -31.25 -0.80 34.86
CA GLU A 275 -31.16 -1.52 36.14
C GLU A 275 -32.53 -1.69 36.79
N TYR A 276 -33.37 -0.65 36.77
CA TYR A 276 -34.74 -0.73 37.25
C TYR A 276 -35.59 -1.68 36.40
N ALA A 277 -35.50 -1.61 35.08
CA ALA A 277 -36.25 -2.51 34.18
C ALA A 277 -35.83 -3.98 34.36
N SER A 278 -34.52 -4.24 34.51
CA SER A 278 -33.97 -5.58 34.72
C SER A 278 -34.32 -6.13 36.09
N SER A 279 -34.24 -5.30 37.14
CA SER A 279 -34.67 -5.65 38.50
C SER A 279 -36.17 -5.98 38.53
N TRP A 280 -36.99 -5.21 37.82
CA TRP A 280 -38.43 -5.46 37.75
C TRP A 280 -38.76 -6.77 37.01
N CYS A 281 -38.08 -7.06 35.89
CA CYS A 281 -38.24 -8.32 35.15
C CYS A 281 -37.81 -9.54 35.98
N ASN A 282 -36.69 -9.44 36.73
CA ASN A 282 -36.20 -10.52 37.59
C ASN A 282 -37.09 -10.77 38.81
N ASN A 283 -37.76 -9.72 39.32
CA ASN A 283 -38.63 -9.82 40.49
C ASN A 283 -40.09 -10.20 40.14
N ASN A 284 -40.48 -10.18 38.87
CA ASN A 284 -41.82 -10.60 38.40
C ASN A 284 -41.75 -11.56 37.20
N PRO A 285 -41.22 -12.78 37.38
CA PRO A 285 -41.09 -13.77 36.29
C PRO A 285 -42.43 -14.23 35.72
N ASP A 286 -43.54 -14.05 36.46
CA ASP A 286 -44.87 -14.52 36.05
C ASP A 286 -45.62 -13.54 35.11
N THR A 287 -45.07 -12.35 34.86
CA THR A 287 -45.69 -11.38 33.93
C THR A 287 -45.35 -11.62 32.46
N THR A 288 -44.40 -12.51 32.16
CA THR A 288 -44.08 -12.96 30.79
C THR A 288 -44.81 -14.26 30.40
N LEU A 289 -45.56 -14.87 31.32
CA LEU A 289 -46.30 -16.13 31.10
C LEU A 289 -47.81 -15.95 30.93
N TYR A 290 -48.33 -14.72 30.88
CA TYR A 290 -49.72 -14.46 30.50
C TYR A 290 -49.81 -13.50 29.29
N ASN A 291 -49.90 -14.14 28.12
CA ASN A 291 -50.36 -13.65 26.80
C ASN A 291 -49.39 -12.84 25.94
#